data_AF-A0A2Y9HKY4-F1
#
_entry.id   AF-A0A2Y9HKY4-F1
#
_cell.length_a   1.000
_cell.length_b   1.000
_cell.length_c   1.000
_cell.angle_alpha   90.00
_cell.angle_beta   90.00
_cell.angle_gamma   90.00
#
_symmetry.space_group_name_H-M   'P 1'
#
loop_
_entity.id
_entity.type
_entity.pdbx_description
1 polymer ?
#
loop_
_entity_poly.entity_id
_entity_poly.type
_entity_poly.pdbx_seq_one_letter_code
_entity_poly.pdbx_strand_id
1 'polypeptide(L)'
;MSHQPLSCLTEKGDSPNETTGNGPPNLAHPNLDTFTPEELLQQMKELLIENHQLKEAMKLNNQAMKGRFEELSAWTEKQKEERLFFEIQSKEAKERLMALSHENEKLKEELEKLKGKTEKSLEDPTGDSRVPRAEADQELEQLKTQVAYLQAEKADLLGIVSELQLKLNSGGPPEDSFVEIRIAEGEADVAVREIKTSPGPARTDSIDTNKSTESSRNYLEFEKLTVSQLLLCLREESQKAEKLETALKEANKRVSYFEKKASDRSEVETQTEGSTEKEKEEEKGPETVGSEVETLNLQVTTLFKELQEAHTKLNEAELMKKRLQEKCQALERKNSATPSELNEKQELVYNNKKLELQVESMRSEIKMEQAKTEEEKSKLATLQLTHNKLLQEYNNSLKSLEELKRKESEKVDKVVLQELSEKLELAEKALASKQLQMDEMKQTIAKQEEDLETMTILRAQMEVYCSDFHAERAAREKIHEEKEQLALQLAILLKENNAFEDGGSRQSLMEMQSRHGARTSDPDQQAYLVQRGAEDRNWRQQQQRNIPIHSCPKCGEVLPDIDTLQIHVMDCII
;
A
#
# COMPACT_ATOMS: atom_id res chain seq x y z
N MET A 1 -12.60 -10.87 -55.17
CA MET A 1 -11.37 -11.41 -55.80
C MET A 1 -10.83 -12.47 -54.85
N SER A 2 -11.40 -13.67 -54.90
CA SER A 2 -10.84 -14.86 -55.54
C SER A 2 -9.76 -15.53 -54.68
N HIS A 3 -10.13 -16.70 -54.16
CA HIS A 3 -9.25 -17.66 -53.50
C HIS A 3 -8.31 -18.30 -54.53
N GLN A 4 -7.01 -18.36 -54.23
CA GLN A 4 -6.13 -19.47 -54.64
C GLN A 4 -4.76 -19.38 -53.91
N PRO A 5 -4.29 -20.46 -53.28
CA PRO A 5 -2.86 -20.69 -53.12
C PRO A 5 -2.39 -21.71 -54.15
N LEU A 6 -1.32 -21.36 -54.87
CA LEU A 6 -0.65 -22.21 -55.85
C LEU A 6 -0.06 -23.46 -55.20
N SER A 7 -0.37 -24.59 -55.83
CA SER A 7 0.26 -25.88 -55.67
C SER A 7 1.53 -25.92 -56.52
N CYS A 8 2.67 -26.32 -55.95
CA CYS A 8 3.82 -26.82 -56.71
C CYS A 8 4.20 -28.20 -56.19
N LEU A 9 4.06 -29.19 -57.08
CA LEU A 9 4.47 -30.58 -56.94
C LEU A 9 5.70 -30.82 -57.83
N THR A 10 6.42 -31.91 -57.49
CA THR A 10 7.53 -32.60 -58.18
C THR A 10 8.93 -32.05 -57.83
N GLU A 11 9.91 -32.87 -57.41
CA GLU A 11 10.29 -34.19 -57.93
C GLU A 11 10.59 -35.26 -56.85
N LYS A 12 10.42 -36.52 -57.28
CA LYS A 12 10.75 -37.75 -56.57
C LYS A 12 12.26 -38.01 -56.58
N GLY A 13 12.80 -38.44 -55.45
CA GLY A 13 14.06 -39.18 -55.35
C GLY A 13 13.83 -40.39 -54.45
N ASP A 14 14.29 -41.55 -54.91
CA ASP A 14 13.96 -42.90 -54.44
C ASP A 14 14.21 -43.17 -52.95
N SER A 15 13.34 -44.00 -52.38
CA SER A 15 13.45 -44.58 -51.04
C SER A 15 14.45 -45.74 -50.99
N PRO A 16 14.98 -46.08 -49.79
CA PRO A 16 14.38 -47.21 -49.11
C PRO A 16 14.29 -47.11 -47.57
N ASN A 17 13.20 -47.66 -47.05
CA ASN A 17 13.03 -48.25 -45.71
C ASN A 17 13.21 -47.35 -44.49
N GLU A 18 12.10 -46.72 -44.09
CA GLU A 18 11.87 -46.23 -42.73
C GLU A 18 11.93 -47.39 -41.73
N THR A 19 13.07 -47.53 -41.05
CA THR A 19 13.09 -48.14 -39.72
C THR A 19 12.82 -47.03 -38.72
N THR A 20 11.56 -46.88 -38.29
CA THR A 20 11.24 -45.96 -37.18
C THR A 20 11.66 -46.62 -35.87
N GLY A 21 12.97 -46.72 -35.65
CA GLY A 21 13.58 -47.18 -34.41
C GLY A 21 13.85 -45.99 -33.50
N ASN A 22 12.88 -45.61 -32.66
CA ASN A 22 13.14 -44.71 -31.55
C ASN A 22 13.71 -45.54 -30.38
N GLY A 23 15.01 -45.77 -30.40
CA GLY A 23 15.77 -46.37 -29.31
C GLY A 23 17.27 -46.04 -29.44
N PRO A 24 18.01 -45.80 -28.35
CA PRO A 24 19.43 -45.46 -28.42
C PRO A 24 20.23 -46.62 -29.06
N PRO A 25 21.15 -46.35 -29.99
CA PRO A 25 21.98 -47.39 -30.58
C PRO A 25 23.15 -47.65 -29.63
N ASN A 26 23.00 -48.63 -28.73
CA ASN A 26 24.06 -49.45 -28.11
C ASN A 26 23.57 -50.01 -26.77
N LEU A 27 22.83 -51.11 -26.82
CA LEU A 27 22.88 -52.13 -25.78
C LEU A 27 22.97 -53.46 -26.49
N ALA A 28 24.04 -54.21 -26.22
CA ALA A 28 24.18 -55.57 -26.67
C ALA A 28 22.91 -56.35 -26.31
N HIS A 29 22.34 -57.07 -27.27
CA HIS A 29 21.19 -57.94 -27.02
C HIS A 29 21.54 -58.88 -25.85
N PRO A 30 20.75 -58.91 -24.77
CA PRO A 30 21.02 -59.82 -23.66
C PRO A 30 20.95 -61.25 -24.19
N ASN A 31 22.06 -61.97 -24.03
CA ASN A 31 22.18 -63.36 -24.42
C ASN A 31 21.20 -64.19 -23.57
N LEU A 32 20.12 -64.68 -24.20
CA LEU A 32 19.07 -65.48 -23.54
C LEU A 32 19.59 -66.83 -23.01
N ASP A 33 20.78 -67.27 -23.43
CA ASP A 33 21.39 -68.54 -23.04
C ASP A 33 22.02 -68.54 -21.62
N THR A 34 21.99 -67.43 -20.89
CA THR A 34 22.61 -67.33 -19.55
C THR A 34 21.62 -67.32 -18.38
N PHE A 35 20.31 -67.20 -18.64
CA PHE A 35 19.30 -67.10 -17.58
C PHE A 35 18.63 -68.44 -17.33
N THR A 36 18.50 -68.81 -16.06
CA THR A 36 17.66 -69.95 -15.68
C THR A 36 16.18 -69.62 -15.95
N PRO A 37 15.32 -70.63 -16.23
CA PRO A 37 13.89 -70.39 -16.48
C PRO A 37 13.17 -69.61 -15.36
N GLU A 38 13.58 -69.80 -14.09
CA GLU A 38 13.05 -69.01 -12.97
C GLU A 38 13.44 -67.53 -13.04
N GLU A 39 14.69 -67.21 -13.39
CA GLU A 39 15.18 -65.82 -13.51
C GLU A 39 14.47 -65.07 -14.63
N LEU A 40 14.24 -65.73 -15.77
CA LEU A 40 13.49 -65.15 -16.89
C LEU A 40 12.02 -64.85 -16.50
N LEU A 41 11.39 -65.74 -15.73
CA LEU A 41 10.03 -65.51 -15.23
C LEU A 41 9.98 -64.37 -14.22
N GLN A 42 11.00 -64.22 -13.38
CA GLN A 42 11.09 -63.11 -12.43
C GLN A 42 11.28 -61.78 -13.17
N GLN A 43 12.18 -61.73 -14.15
CA GLN A 43 12.38 -60.56 -15.00
C GLN A 43 11.11 -60.19 -15.79
N MET A 44 10.36 -61.18 -16.28
CA MET A 44 9.09 -60.93 -16.98
C MET A 44 8.02 -60.34 -16.05
N LYS A 45 7.97 -60.77 -14.77
CA LYS A 45 7.08 -60.17 -13.76
C LYS A 45 7.46 -58.73 -13.47
N GLU A 46 8.76 -58.44 -13.31
CA GLU A 46 9.27 -57.09 -13.09
C GLU A 46 8.93 -56.17 -14.27
N LEU A 47 9.16 -56.62 -15.51
CA LEU A 47 8.79 -55.87 -16.72
C LEU A 47 7.27 -55.62 -16.82
N LEU A 48 6.43 -56.58 -16.39
CA LEU A 48 4.98 -56.39 -16.36
C LEU A 48 4.56 -55.33 -15.33
N ILE A 49 5.21 -55.31 -14.16
CA ILE A 49 4.98 -54.30 -13.12
C ILE A 49 5.43 -52.93 -13.62
N GLU A 50 6.64 -52.83 -14.18
CA GLU A 50 7.17 -51.59 -14.75
C GLU A 50 6.28 -51.08 -15.90
N ASN A 51 5.83 -51.96 -16.79
CA ASN A 51 4.92 -51.58 -17.88
C ASN A 51 3.58 -51.05 -17.35
N HIS A 52 3.05 -51.66 -16.28
CA HIS A 52 1.84 -51.18 -15.63
C HIS A 52 2.05 -49.81 -14.99
N GLN A 53 3.16 -49.63 -14.25
CA GLN A 53 3.52 -48.34 -13.65
C GLN A 53 3.70 -47.25 -14.70
N LEU A 54 4.36 -47.56 -15.82
CA LEU A 54 4.52 -46.62 -16.95
C LEU A 54 3.17 -46.24 -17.57
N LYS A 55 2.23 -47.18 -17.72
CA LYS A 55 0.88 -46.89 -18.20
C LYS A 55 0.12 -45.97 -17.26
N GLU A 56 0.16 -46.21 -15.96
CA GLU A 56 -0.48 -45.34 -14.97
C GLU A 56 0.18 -43.96 -14.92
N ALA A 57 1.51 -43.89 -14.97
CA ALA A 57 2.24 -42.62 -15.04
C ALA A 57 1.88 -41.81 -16.29
N MET A 58 1.78 -42.47 -17.45
CA MET A 58 1.37 -41.83 -18.70
C MET A 58 -0.08 -41.34 -18.64
N LYS A 59 -0.98 -42.11 -18.02
CA LYS A 59 -2.38 -41.72 -17.82
C LYS A 59 -2.49 -40.48 -16.92
N LEU A 60 -1.75 -40.46 -15.80
CA LEU A 60 -1.70 -39.30 -14.91
C LEU A 60 -1.11 -38.07 -15.60
N ASN A 61 -0.04 -38.25 -16.40
CA ASN A 61 0.54 -37.18 -17.19
C ASN A 61 -0.45 -36.61 -18.22
N ASN A 62 -1.13 -37.46 -18.97
CA ASN A 62 -2.15 -37.04 -19.93
C ASN A 62 -3.31 -36.29 -19.24
N GLN A 63 -3.73 -36.72 -18.06
CA GLN A 63 -4.75 -36.01 -17.29
C GLN A 63 -4.26 -34.64 -16.82
N ALA A 64 -3.02 -34.55 -16.33
CA ALA A 64 -2.40 -33.28 -15.94
C ALA A 64 -2.26 -32.33 -17.13
N MET A 65 -1.84 -32.84 -18.30
CA MET A 65 -1.76 -32.05 -19.53
C MET A 65 -3.13 -31.55 -19.96
N LYS A 66 -4.16 -32.40 -19.90
CA LYS A 66 -5.54 -31.99 -20.18
C LYS A 66 -6.01 -30.86 -19.26
N GLY A 67 -5.76 -30.95 -17.96
CA GLY A 67 -6.07 -29.89 -17.00
C GLY A 67 -5.34 -28.58 -17.33
N ARG A 68 -4.04 -28.64 -17.65
CA ARG A 68 -3.27 -27.47 -18.09
C ARG A 68 -3.81 -26.84 -19.38
N PHE A 69 -4.25 -27.66 -20.34
CA PHE A 69 -4.87 -27.15 -21.57
C PHE A 69 -6.21 -26.46 -21.31
N GLU A 70 -7.02 -27.00 -20.39
CA GLU A 70 -8.28 -26.38 -19.97
C GLU A 70 -8.02 -25.03 -19.27
N GLU A 71 -7.05 -24.97 -18.36
CA GLU A 71 -6.63 -23.73 -17.69
C GLU A 71 -6.12 -22.67 -18.69
N LEU A 72 -5.25 -23.06 -19.64
CA LEU A 72 -4.75 -22.15 -20.68
C LEU A 72 -5.88 -21.66 -21.59
N SER A 73 -6.86 -22.51 -21.89
CA SER A 73 -8.02 -22.14 -22.71
C SER A 73 -8.89 -21.13 -21.97
N ALA A 74 -9.20 -21.38 -20.69
CA ALA A 74 -9.96 -20.47 -19.85
C ALA A 74 -9.23 -19.13 -19.64
N TRP A 75 -7.91 -19.16 -19.45
CA TRP A 75 -7.09 -17.95 -19.36
C TRP A 75 -7.13 -17.14 -20.65
N THR A 76 -7.04 -17.81 -21.80
CA THR A 76 -7.13 -17.16 -23.13
C THR A 76 -8.51 -16.54 -23.36
N GLU A 77 -9.58 -17.20 -22.92
CA GLU A 77 -10.94 -16.66 -23.00
C GLU A 77 -11.11 -15.43 -22.10
N LYS A 78 -10.65 -15.50 -20.85
CA LYS A 78 -10.65 -14.35 -19.93
C LYS A 78 -9.87 -13.15 -20.50
N GLN A 79 -8.72 -13.39 -21.13
CA GLN A 79 -7.95 -12.33 -21.80
C GLN A 79 -8.71 -11.68 -22.96
N LYS A 80 -9.56 -12.43 -23.67
CA LYS A 80 -10.43 -11.87 -24.72
C LYS A 80 -11.55 -11.03 -24.11
N GLU A 81 -12.19 -11.51 -23.04
CA GLU A 81 -13.23 -10.77 -22.33
C GLU A 81 -12.72 -9.45 -21.75
N GLU A 82 -11.55 -9.46 -21.10
CA GLU A 82 -10.90 -8.25 -20.58
C GLU A 82 -10.59 -7.24 -21.70
N ARG A 83 -10.10 -7.71 -22.84
CA ARG A 83 -9.87 -6.84 -24.02
C ARG A 83 -11.16 -6.21 -24.52
N LEU A 84 -12.23 -7.00 -24.64
CA LEU A 84 -13.53 -6.50 -25.08
C LEU A 84 -14.11 -5.50 -24.08
N PHE A 85 -13.93 -5.73 -22.78
CA PHE A 85 -14.33 -4.78 -21.74
C PHE A 85 -13.63 -3.44 -21.89
N PHE A 86 -12.31 -3.42 -22.06
CA PHE A 86 -11.56 -2.18 -22.29
C PHE A 86 -11.93 -1.50 -23.61
N GLU A 87 -12.22 -2.26 -24.66
CA GLU A 87 -12.68 -1.71 -25.94
C GLU A 87 -14.04 -1.03 -25.81
N ILE A 88 -15.00 -1.65 -25.12
CA ILE A 88 -16.31 -1.06 -24.82
C ILE A 88 -16.14 0.20 -23.97
N GLN A 89 -15.36 0.14 -22.89
CA GLN A 89 -15.11 1.28 -22.02
C GLN A 89 -14.44 2.45 -22.77
N SER A 90 -13.48 2.15 -23.65
CA SER A 90 -12.84 3.14 -24.52
C SER A 90 -13.83 3.77 -25.48
N LYS A 91 -14.73 2.96 -26.07
CA LYS A 91 -15.78 3.45 -26.97
C LYS A 91 -16.76 4.36 -26.23
N GLU A 92 -17.24 3.97 -25.07
CA GLU A 92 -18.12 4.81 -24.24
C GLU A 92 -17.44 6.11 -23.82
N ALA A 93 -16.16 6.07 -23.44
CA ALA A 93 -15.41 7.26 -23.09
C ALA A 93 -15.28 8.23 -24.28
N LYS A 94 -15.02 7.70 -25.49
CA LYS A 94 -15.00 8.49 -26.72
C LYS A 94 -16.37 9.10 -27.03
N GLU A 95 -17.44 8.33 -26.87
CA GLU A 95 -18.82 8.83 -27.08
C GLU A 95 -19.17 9.95 -26.09
N ARG A 96 -18.83 9.79 -24.80
CA ARG A 96 -18.99 10.84 -23.79
C ARG A 96 -18.17 12.10 -24.11
N LEU A 97 -16.92 11.94 -24.55
CA LEU A 97 -16.08 13.06 -24.98
C LEU A 97 -16.65 13.78 -26.21
N MET A 98 -17.14 13.04 -27.20
CA MET A 98 -17.80 13.63 -28.37
C MET A 98 -19.06 14.41 -27.98
N ALA A 99 -19.88 13.86 -27.09
CA ALA A 99 -21.07 14.54 -26.58
C ALA A 99 -20.72 15.85 -25.85
N LEU A 100 -19.74 15.81 -24.93
CA LEU A 100 -19.27 17.00 -24.23
C LEU A 100 -18.60 18.01 -25.17
N SER A 101 -17.90 17.56 -26.21
CA SER A 101 -17.34 18.45 -27.23
C SER A 101 -18.44 19.18 -27.99
N HIS A 102 -19.50 18.47 -28.37
CA HIS A 102 -20.63 19.08 -29.06
C HIS A 102 -21.40 20.07 -28.16
N GLU A 103 -21.59 19.73 -26.89
CA GLU A 103 -22.19 20.64 -25.90
C GLU A 103 -21.32 21.89 -25.70
N ASN A 104 -20.00 21.74 -25.56
CA ASN A 104 -19.08 22.86 -25.46
C ASN A 104 -19.08 23.75 -26.71
N GLU A 105 -19.18 23.15 -27.90
CA GLU A 105 -19.29 23.90 -29.16
C GLU A 105 -20.60 24.68 -29.22
N LYS A 106 -21.72 24.07 -28.81
CA LYS A 106 -23.01 24.75 -28.70
C LYS A 106 -22.98 25.90 -27.69
N LEU A 107 -22.38 25.70 -26.52
CA LEU A 107 -22.20 26.75 -25.51
C LEU A 107 -21.31 27.88 -26.04
N LYS A 108 -20.24 27.56 -26.79
CA LYS A 108 -19.41 28.58 -27.46
C LYS A 108 -20.21 29.38 -28.48
N GLU A 109 -21.03 28.74 -29.31
CA GLU A 109 -21.91 29.46 -30.23
C GLU A 109 -22.94 30.35 -29.51
N GLU A 110 -23.51 29.88 -28.40
CA GLU A 110 -24.44 30.66 -27.58
C GLU A 110 -23.74 31.89 -26.97
N LEU A 111 -22.50 31.72 -26.47
CA LEU A 111 -21.66 32.80 -25.99
C LEU A 111 -21.30 33.78 -27.11
N GLU A 112 -20.95 33.31 -28.31
CA GLU A 112 -20.70 34.18 -29.46
C GLU A 112 -21.96 34.94 -29.90
N LYS A 113 -23.13 34.31 -29.88
CA LYS A 113 -24.41 34.97 -30.15
C LYS A 113 -24.72 36.05 -29.12
N LEU A 114 -24.46 35.80 -27.84
CA LEU A 114 -24.63 36.80 -26.77
C LEU A 114 -23.63 37.95 -26.92
N LYS A 115 -22.37 37.64 -27.24
CA LYS A 115 -21.32 38.64 -27.49
C LYS A 115 -21.63 39.49 -28.72
N GLY A 116 -22.04 38.88 -29.82
CA GLY A 116 -22.44 39.57 -31.05
C GLY A 116 -23.71 40.41 -30.90
N LYS A 117 -24.65 40.00 -30.05
CA LYS A 117 -25.81 40.85 -29.66
C LYS A 117 -25.37 42.07 -28.82
N THR A 118 -24.35 41.91 -27.99
CA THR A 118 -23.77 42.98 -27.18
C THR A 118 -22.93 43.96 -28.03
N GLU A 119 -22.28 43.48 -29.09
CA GLU A 119 -21.54 44.32 -30.06
C GLU A 119 -22.48 45.03 -31.05
N LYS A 120 -23.55 44.39 -31.54
CA LYS A 120 -24.55 45.03 -32.40
C LYS A 120 -25.40 46.10 -31.72
N SER A 121 -25.45 46.13 -30.38
CA SER A 121 -26.11 47.22 -29.65
C SER A 121 -25.22 48.45 -29.43
N LEU A 122 -23.98 48.46 -29.96
CA LEU A 122 -23.02 49.55 -29.77
C LEU A 122 -22.86 50.50 -30.97
N GLU A 123 -23.52 50.24 -32.12
CA GLU A 123 -23.32 51.02 -33.36
C GLU A 123 -24.49 51.93 -33.79
N ASP A 124 -25.57 52.10 -33.00
CA ASP A 124 -26.64 53.06 -33.36
C ASP A 124 -26.78 54.18 -32.30
N PRO A 125 -26.43 55.45 -32.61
CA PRO A 125 -26.30 56.50 -31.61
C PRO A 125 -27.58 57.32 -31.49
N THR A 126 -28.73 56.72 -31.16
CA THR A 126 -29.88 57.52 -30.68
C THR A 126 -30.89 56.64 -29.94
N GLY A 127 -30.86 56.63 -28.61
CA GLY A 127 -31.89 55.98 -27.80
C GLY A 127 -31.41 55.50 -26.45
N ASP A 128 -31.73 56.29 -25.44
CA ASP A 128 -31.63 56.06 -24.00
C ASP A 128 -31.85 54.60 -23.54
N SER A 129 -30.82 53.95 -22.97
CA SER A 129 -30.92 52.87 -21.96
C SER A 129 -29.53 52.39 -21.52
N ARG A 130 -29.06 52.93 -20.40
CA ARG A 130 -27.79 52.63 -19.73
C ARG A 130 -28.00 51.57 -18.64
N VAL A 131 -28.49 50.35 -18.95
CA VAL A 131 -28.92 49.43 -17.87
C VAL A 131 -28.78 47.92 -18.21
N PRO A 132 -27.56 47.36 -18.33
CA PRO A 132 -27.42 45.99 -17.80
C PRO A 132 -26.23 45.76 -16.88
N ARG A 133 -25.18 46.60 -16.96
CA ARG A 133 -24.05 46.50 -16.01
C ARG A 133 -24.42 47.03 -14.63
N ALA A 134 -25.22 48.10 -14.59
CA ALA A 134 -25.66 48.68 -13.33
C ALA A 134 -26.56 47.72 -12.53
N GLU A 135 -27.38 46.89 -13.20
CA GLU A 135 -28.24 45.91 -12.53
C GLU A 135 -27.43 44.72 -12.00
N ALA A 136 -26.51 44.17 -12.79
CA ALA A 136 -25.63 43.10 -12.31
C ALA A 136 -24.69 43.57 -11.18
N ASP A 137 -24.18 44.80 -11.27
CA ASP A 137 -23.36 45.42 -10.22
C ASP A 137 -24.24 45.74 -8.98
N GLN A 138 -25.50 46.14 -9.16
CA GLN A 138 -26.45 46.37 -8.07
C GLN A 138 -26.89 45.08 -7.39
N GLU A 139 -27.11 43.99 -8.13
CA GLU A 139 -27.39 42.66 -7.58
C GLU A 139 -26.18 42.10 -6.84
N LEU A 140 -24.97 42.32 -7.35
CA LEU A 140 -23.73 41.94 -6.67
C LEU A 140 -23.57 42.73 -5.36
N GLU A 141 -23.82 44.03 -5.36
CA GLU A 141 -23.77 44.85 -4.15
C GLU A 141 -24.91 44.52 -3.16
N GLN A 142 -26.10 44.16 -3.65
CA GLN A 142 -27.19 43.66 -2.80
C GLN A 142 -26.83 42.32 -2.15
N LEU A 143 -26.26 41.37 -2.90
CA LEU A 143 -25.77 40.10 -2.38
C LEU A 143 -24.63 40.30 -1.37
N LYS A 144 -23.69 41.21 -1.63
CA LYS A 144 -22.65 41.56 -0.66
C LYS A 144 -23.24 42.15 0.63
N THR A 145 -24.23 43.03 0.51
CA THR A 145 -24.91 43.61 1.67
C THR A 145 -25.67 42.55 2.47
N GLN A 146 -26.31 41.59 1.79
CA GLN A 146 -27.01 40.48 2.42
C GLN A 146 -26.03 39.50 3.11
N VAL A 147 -24.88 39.21 2.49
CA VAL A 147 -23.81 38.43 3.11
C VAL A 147 -23.23 39.14 4.33
N ALA A 148 -23.03 40.47 4.27
CA ALA A 148 -22.56 41.25 5.41
C ALA A 148 -23.57 41.23 6.58
N TYR A 149 -24.87 41.32 6.29
CA TYR A 149 -25.93 41.19 7.29
C TYR A 149 -25.94 39.80 7.93
N LEU A 150 -25.87 38.73 7.13
CA LEU A 150 -25.81 37.35 7.64
C LEU A 150 -24.53 37.08 8.44
N GLN A 151 -23.41 37.71 8.08
CA GLN A 151 -22.18 37.63 8.86
C GLN A 151 -22.29 38.34 10.21
N ALA A 152 -22.98 39.48 10.27
CA ALA A 152 -23.27 40.17 11.53
C ALA A 152 -24.22 39.34 12.41
N GLU A 153 -25.30 38.80 11.85
CA GLU A 153 -26.22 37.92 12.57
C GLU A 153 -25.52 36.64 13.07
N LYS A 154 -24.62 36.06 12.27
CA LYS A 154 -23.76 34.96 12.72
C LYS A 154 -22.86 35.36 13.89
N ALA A 155 -22.28 36.56 13.87
CA ALA A 155 -21.46 37.06 14.96
C ALA A 155 -22.28 37.30 16.24
N ASP A 156 -23.49 37.84 16.11
CA ASP A 156 -24.42 38.03 17.22
C ASP A 156 -24.88 36.69 17.80
N LEU A 157 -25.23 35.73 16.94
CA LEU A 157 -25.59 34.37 17.36
C LEU A 157 -24.41 33.66 18.04
N LEU A 158 -23.17 33.82 17.54
CA LEU A 158 -21.99 33.31 18.22
C LEU A 158 -21.74 34.00 19.56
N GLY A 159 -22.04 35.29 19.67
CA GLY A 159 -22.03 36.05 20.92
C GLY A 159 -23.04 35.52 21.92
N ILE A 160 -24.30 35.29 21.49
CA ILE A 160 -25.36 34.70 22.29
C ILE A 160 -25.01 33.27 22.70
N VAL A 161 -24.48 32.45 21.78
CA VAL A 161 -24.02 31.09 22.09
C VAL A 161 -22.91 31.15 23.12
N SER A 162 -21.93 32.05 22.98
CA SER A 162 -20.86 32.23 23.97
C SER A 162 -21.40 32.71 25.32
N GLU A 163 -22.38 33.61 25.35
CA GLU A 163 -23.04 34.06 26.58
C GLU A 163 -23.88 32.95 27.23
N LEU A 164 -24.58 32.15 26.43
CA LEU A 164 -25.33 30.98 26.89
C LEU A 164 -24.39 29.90 27.42
N GLN A 165 -23.23 29.70 26.80
CA GLN A 165 -22.20 28.76 27.26
C GLN A 165 -21.53 29.25 28.54
N LEU A 166 -21.28 30.56 28.67
CA LEU A 166 -20.83 31.17 29.92
C LEU A 166 -21.90 31.10 31.01
N LYS A 167 -23.19 31.25 30.67
CA LYS A 167 -24.32 31.07 31.59
C LYS A 167 -24.47 29.62 32.07
N LEU A 168 -24.32 28.65 31.16
CA LEU A 168 -24.24 27.21 31.45
C LEU A 168 -23.06 26.88 32.36
N ASN A 169 -21.91 27.55 32.17
CA ASN A 169 -20.71 27.36 33.00
C ASN A 169 -20.73 28.15 34.32
N SER A 170 -21.59 29.17 34.45
CA SER A 170 -21.73 30.01 35.66
C SER A 170 -22.88 29.57 36.58
N GLY A 171 -23.79 28.71 36.09
CA GLY A 171 -24.82 28.06 36.90
C GLY A 171 -24.27 26.76 37.50
N GLY A 172 -23.99 26.76 38.80
CA GLY A 172 -23.72 25.53 39.54
C GLY A 172 -24.92 24.56 39.51
N PRO A 173 -24.70 23.35 40.03
CA PRO A 173 -24.65 22.10 39.28
C PRO A 173 -26.00 21.70 38.65
N PRO A 174 -26.03 21.19 37.41
CA PRO A 174 -27.17 20.43 36.93
C PRO A 174 -26.96 18.95 37.29
N GLU A 175 -27.83 18.43 38.15
CA GLU A 175 -28.17 17.01 38.13
C GLU A 175 -28.82 16.71 36.78
N ASP A 176 -28.02 16.39 35.75
CA ASP A 176 -28.34 15.26 34.88
C ASP A 176 -27.18 14.93 33.93
N SER A 177 -26.90 13.64 33.86
CA SER A 177 -25.84 13.03 33.07
C SER A 177 -26.19 13.03 31.57
N PHE A 178 -25.59 13.91 30.78
CA PHE A 178 -25.49 13.72 29.33
C PHE A 178 -24.05 13.85 28.85
N VAL A 179 -23.55 12.73 28.29
CA VAL A 179 -22.24 12.60 27.66
C VAL A 179 -22.29 13.28 26.30
N GLU A 180 -21.57 14.39 26.13
CA GLU A 180 -21.37 15.04 24.85
C GLU A 180 -20.16 14.42 24.13
N ILE A 181 -20.44 13.59 23.12
CA ILE A 181 -19.41 13.00 22.24
C ILE A 181 -18.99 14.07 21.23
N ARG A 182 -17.82 14.69 21.44
CA ARG A 182 -17.16 15.51 20.42
C ARG A 182 -16.53 14.59 19.38
N ILE A 183 -17.12 14.56 18.18
CA ILE A 183 -16.51 13.96 16.99
C ILE A 183 -15.58 15.02 16.39
N ALA A 184 -14.27 14.75 16.40
CA ALA A 184 -13.29 15.53 15.68
C ALA A 184 -13.35 15.14 14.20
N GLU A 185 -14.02 15.94 13.37
CA GLU A 185 -13.86 15.89 11.92
C GLU A 185 -12.51 16.51 11.55
N GLY A 186 -11.58 15.64 11.16
CA GLY A 186 -10.34 16.04 10.51
C GLY A 186 -10.63 16.37 9.04
N GLU A 187 -10.56 17.65 8.69
CA GLU A 187 -10.40 18.08 7.30
C GLU A 187 -8.91 18.13 6.96
N ALA A 188 -8.48 17.14 6.17
CA ALA A 188 -7.34 17.30 5.28
C ALA A 188 -7.88 17.96 4.01
N ASP A 189 -7.46 19.19 3.72
CA ASP A 189 -7.28 19.57 2.32
C ASP A 189 -6.09 20.52 2.14
N VAL A 190 -5.32 20.18 1.11
CA VAL A 190 -4.04 20.75 0.74
C VAL A 190 -4.27 21.84 -0.31
N ALA A 191 -3.70 23.02 -0.04
CA ALA A 191 -3.24 24.03 -0.98
C ALA A 191 -4.23 24.61 -1.99
N VAL A 192 -4.52 25.91 -1.88
CA VAL A 192 -4.11 26.96 -2.84
C VAL A 192 -4.22 28.32 -2.13
N ARG A 193 -3.09 29.04 -1.96
CA ARG A 193 -2.91 30.40 -2.48
C ARG A 193 -1.55 30.99 -2.13
N GLU A 194 -0.99 31.54 -3.19
CA GLU A 194 0.29 32.19 -3.39
C GLU A 194 0.20 33.69 -3.00
N ILE A 195 1.38 34.30 -2.75
CA ILE A 195 1.74 35.74 -2.90
C ILE A 195 1.91 36.60 -1.62
N LYS A 196 3.21 36.82 -1.30
CA LYS A 196 3.92 38.03 -0.78
C LYS A 196 3.50 38.57 0.61
N THR A 197 4.40 38.82 1.57
CA THR A 197 5.62 39.65 1.48
C THR A 197 6.51 39.39 2.73
N SER A 198 7.84 39.38 2.55
CA SER A 198 8.86 39.35 3.62
C SER A 198 9.11 40.78 4.18
N PRO A 199 9.99 41.09 5.18
CA PRO A 199 11.20 40.36 5.62
C PRO A 199 11.43 40.18 7.15
N GLY A 200 12.27 39.20 7.52
CA GLY A 200 12.88 39.02 8.86
C GLY A 200 13.94 40.08 9.22
N PRO A 201 14.77 39.95 10.29
CA PRO A 201 15.46 38.74 10.78
C PRO A 201 15.38 38.62 12.34
N ALA A 202 15.99 37.74 13.13
CA ALA A 202 17.15 36.87 13.02
C ALA A 202 17.04 35.73 14.06
N ARG A 203 17.90 34.72 13.85
CA ARG A 203 18.02 33.42 14.52
C ARG A 203 18.20 33.46 16.05
N THR A 204 17.56 32.50 16.72
CA THR A 204 18.16 31.74 17.83
C THR A 204 17.67 30.29 17.74
N ASP A 205 18.60 29.39 17.45
CA ASP A 205 18.44 27.96 17.70
C ASP A 205 18.43 27.72 19.22
N SER A 206 17.33 27.20 19.75
CA SER A 206 17.38 26.38 20.95
C SER A 206 16.29 25.32 20.90
N ILE A 207 16.74 24.07 20.91
CA ILE A 207 15.98 22.84 21.11
C ILE A 207 14.95 23.04 22.22
N ASP A 208 13.66 22.91 21.90
CA ASP A 208 12.57 23.05 22.87
C ASP A 208 11.70 21.79 22.84
N THR A 209 12.16 20.75 23.54
CA THR A 209 11.47 19.46 23.72
C THR A 209 10.39 19.51 24.82
N ASN A 210 9.95 20.70 25.25
CA ASN A 210 9.14 20.84 26.47
C ASN A 210 7.62 20.99 26.26
N LYS A 211 7.10 21.10 25.03
CA LYS A 211 5.65 21.23 24.81
C LYS A 211 4.83 19.96 25.07
N SER A 212 5.46 18.79 25.13
CA SER A 212 4.73 17.53 25.36
C SER A 212 4.52 17.19 26.84
N THR A 213 5.32 17.74 27.76
CA THR A 213 5.22 17.42 29.20
C THR A 213 4.23 18.32 29.94
N GLU A 214 3.94 19.50 29.40
CA GLU A 214 3.06 20.49 30.02
C GLU A 214 1.58 20.14 29.88
N SER A 215 1.14 19.66 28.71
CA SER A 215 -0.22 19.11 28.52
C SER A 215 -0.47 17.87 29.39
N SER A 216 0.52 16.99 29.54
CA SER A 216 0.39 15.81 30.42
C SER A 216 0.40 16.17 31.90
N ARG A 217 1.12 17.23 32.32
CA ARG A 217 1.03 17.76 33.70
C ARG A 217 -0.33 18.39 33.99
N ASN A 218 -0.84 19.20 33.06
CA ASN A 218 -2.15 19.85 33.22
C ASN A 218 -3.29 18.83 33.30
N TYR A 219 -3.22 17.74 32.53
CA TYR A 219 -4.20 16.65 32.61
C TYR A 219 -4.14 15.92 33.96
N LEU A 220 -2.94 15.60 34.45
CA LEU A 220 -2.76 14.95 35.75
C LEU A 220 -3.14 15.85 36.93
N GLU A 221 -2.98 17.17 36.79
CA GLU A 221 -3.39 18.16 37.79
C GLU A 221 -4.91 18.33 37.82
N PHE A 222 -5.58 18.27 36.66
CA PHE A 222 -7.04 18.25 36.57
C PHE A 222 -7.65 16.99 37.18
N GLU A 223 -7.03 15.82 36.96
CA GLU A 223 -7.42 14.58 37.62
C GLU A 223 -7.25 14.66 39.14
N LYS A 224 -6.15 15.23 39.64
CA LYS A 224 -5.92 15.43 41.09
C LYS A 224 -6.94 16.37 41.72
N LEU A 225 -7.30 17.46 41.04
CA LEU A 225 -8.33 18.40 41.51
C LEU A 225 -9.71 17.74 41.52
N THR A 226 -10.03 16.96 40.49
CA THR A 226 -11.30 16.21 40.39
C THR A 226 -11.40 15.18 41.52
N VAL A 227 -10.33 14.42 41.79
CA VAL A 227 -10.28 13.47 42.91
C VAL A 227 -10.41 14.18 44.26
N SER A 228 -9.74 15.32 44.44
CA SER A 228 -9.88 16.13 45.67
C SER A 228 -11.31 16.64 45.88
N GLN A 229 -11.99 17.05 44.80
CA GLN A 229 -13.38 17.50 44.85
C GLN A 229 -14.33 16.36 45.21
N LEU A 230 -14.16 15.18 44.59
CA LEU A 230 -14.95 13.98 44.92
C LEU A 230 -14.75 13.52 46.37
N LEU A 231 -13.52 13.59 46.89
CA LEU A 231 -13.22 13.24 48.29
C LEU A 231 -13.85 14.23 49.28
N LEU A 232 -13.93 15.53 48.93
CA LEU A 232 -14.64 16.52 49.74
C LEU A 232 -16.14 16.26 49.74
N CYS A 233 -16.75 16.02 48.58
CA CYS A 233 -18.17 15.66 48.49
C CYS A 233 -18.49 14.38 49.28
N LEU A 234 -17.67 13.35 49.17
CA LEU A 234 -17.84 12.11 49.96
C LEU A 234 -17.73 12.36 51.47
N ARG A 235 -16.83 13.26 51.90
CA ARG A 235 -16.69 13.62 53.32
C ARG A 235 -17.91 14.39 53.83
N GLU A 236 -18.44 15.32 53.03
CA GLU A 236 -19.65 16.07 53.37
C GLU A 236 -20.87 15.16 53.44
N GLU A 237 -21.06 14.27 52.46
CA GLU A 237 -22.13 13.28 52.47
C GLU A 237 -22.01 12.31 53.65
N SER A 238 -20.79 11.89 54.00
CA SER A 238 -20.54 11.07 55.20
C SER A 238 -20.93 11.80 56.49
N GLN A 239 -20.60 13.10 56.60
CA GLN A 239 -21.00 13.92 57.75
C GLN A 239 -22.52 14.16 57.81
N LYS A 240 -23.18 14.32 56.67
CA LYS A 240 -24.65 14.44 56.60
C LYS A 240 -25.32 13.13 57.02
N ALA A 241 -24.81 11.99 56.56
CA ALA A 241 -25.30 10.67 56.95
C ALA A 241 -25.16 10.45 58.46
N GLU A 242 -24.02 10.80 59.07
CA GLU A 242 -23.80 10.67 60.52
C GLU A 242 -24.74 11.59 61.34
N LYS A 243 -25.00 12.81 60.86
CA LYS A 243 -26.00 13.72 61.48
C LYS A 243 -27.42 13.16 61.40
N LEU A 244 -27.80 12.56 60.27
CA LEU A 244 -29.11 11.92 60.13
C LEU A 244 -29.23 10.67 60.99
N GLU A 245 -28.17 9.86 61.10
CA GLU A 245 -28.15 8.67 61.94
C GLU A 245 -28.28 9.03 63.43
N THR A 246 -27.61 10.08 63.89
CA THR A 246 -27.73 10.58 65.26
C THR A 246 -29.13 11.14 65.55
N ALA A 247 -29.72 11.89 64.62
CA ALA A 247 -31.09 12.39 64.74
C ALA A 247 -32.13 11.25 64.77
N LEU A 248 -31.93 10.20 63.95
CA LEU A 248 -32.79 9.01 63.93
C LEU A 248 -32.69 8.22 65.24
N LYS A 249 -31.48 8.04 65.78
CA LYS A 249 -31.26 7.44 67.11
C LYS A 249 -31.96 8.24 68.21
N GLU A 250 -31.93 9.57 68.15
CA GLU A 250 -32.64 10.41 69.12
C GLU A 250 -34.17 10.31 68.99
N ALA A 251 -34.69 10.34 67.77
CA ALA A 251 -36.12 10.16 67.50
C ALA A 251 -36.63 8.80 68.00
N ASN A 252 -35.89 7.73 67.75
CA ASN A 252 -36.22 6.39 68.26
C ASN A 252 -36.23 6.33 69.79
N LYS A 253 -35.30 7.01 70.47
CA LYS A 253 -35.32 7.12 71.95
C LYS A 253 -36.56 7.86 72.44
N ARG A 254 -36.99 8.93 71.74
CA ARG A 254 -38.23 9.66 72.09
C ARG A 254 -39.47 8.79 71.89
N VAL A 255 -39.56 8.04 70.79
CA VAL A 255 -40.68 7.12 70.53
C VAL A 255 -40.75 6.05 71.62
N SER A 256 -39.62 5.41 71.96
CA SER A 256 -39.56 4.40 73.02
C SER A 256 -39.96 4.96 74.39
N TYR A 257 -39.59 6.21 74.70
CA TYR A 257 -40.04 6.89 75.92
C TYR A 257 -41.56 7.09 75.95
N PHE A 258 -42.17 7.52 74.85
CA PHE A 258 -43.62 7.70 74.76
C PHE A 258 -44.39 6.39 74.80
N GLU A 259 -43.87 5.34 74.16
CA GLU A 259 -44.46 4.00 74.19
C GLU A 259 -44.48 3.43 75.61
N LYS A 260 -43.39 3.59 76.37
CA LYS A 260 -43.33 3.18 77.77
C LYS A 260 -44.31 3.98 78.66
N LYS A 261 -44.40 5.30 78.44
CA LYS A 261 -45.35 6.18 79.14
C LYS A 261 -46.82 5.87 78.81
N ALA A 262 -47.10 5.38 77.60
CA ALA A 262 -48.43 4.94 77.19
C ALA A 262 -48.80 3.59 77.82
N SER A 263 -47.85 2.64 77.90
CA SER A 263 -48.03 1.39 78.66
C SER A 263 -48.32 1.66 80.14
N ASP A 264 -47.57 2.57 80.79
CA ASP A 264 -47.79 2.90 82.21
C ASP A 264 -49.16 3.57 82.49
N ARG A 265 -49.79 4.19 81.48
CA ARG A 265 -51.13 4.81 81.59
C ARG A 265 -52.29 3.85 81.36
N SER A 266 -52.04 2.66 80.84
CA SER A 266 -53.10 1.68 80.53
C SER A 266 -53.53 0.83 81.74
N GLU A 267 -52.87 0.93 82.89
CA GLU A 267 -53.13 0.08 84.07
C GLU A 267 -53.87 0.78 85.24
N VAL A 268 -54.26 2.06 85.12
CA VAL A 268 -55.02 2.77 86.16
C VAL A 268 -56.20 3.53 85.56
N GLU A 269 -57.35 2.86 85.40
CA GLU A 269 -58.66 3.53 85.35
C GLU A 269 -59.82 2.51 85.47
N THR A 270 -60.20 2.17 86.70
CA THR A 270 -61.56 1.73 87.05
C THR A 270 -61.78 2.03 88.53
N GLN A 271 -62.67 2.99 88.83
CA GLN A 271 -63.61 3.00 89.97
C GLN A 271 -64.20 4.41 90.16
N THR A 272 -65.53 4.51 90.10
CA THR A 272 -66.31 5.51 90.85
C THR A 272 -67.65 4.91 91.27
N GLU A 273 -67.85 4.86 92.59
CA GLU A 273 -69.03 4.48 93.40
C GLU A 273 -70.26 5.35 93.06
N GLY A 274 -71.54 4.99 93.28
CA GLY A 274 -72.15 4.20 94.34
C GLY A 274 -72.76 5.13 95.41
N SER A 275 -74.06 5.46 95.35
CA SER A 275 -74.78 6.07 96.48
C SER A 275 -76.26 5.69 96.48
N THR A 276 -76.71 5.13 97.60
CA THR A 276 -78.08 4.65 97.89
C THR A 276 -78.50 5.31 99.20
N GLU A 277 -79.53 6.16 99.17
CA GLU A 277 -80.06 6.83 100.35
C GLU A 277 -81.25 6.05 100.97
N LYS A 278 -81.34 6.16 102.30
CA LYS A 278 -82.19 5.40 103.22
C LYS A 278 -83.44 6.21 103.58
N GLU A 279 -84.59 5.55 103.68
CA GLU A 279 -85.77 6.06 104.39
C GLU A 279 -85.96 5.30 105.73
N LYS A 280 -86.39 6.03 106.77
CA LYS A 280 -86.70 5.59 108.14
C LYS A 280 -88.16 5.97 108.45
N GLU A 281 -88.82 5.18 109.30
CA GLU A 281 -89.79 5.54 110.39
C GLU A 281 -90.58 4.27 110.76
N GLU A 282 -90.48 3.65 111.94
CA GLU A 282 -90.89 3.98 113.33
C GLU A 282 -92.41 4.02 113.62
N GLU A 283 -92.76 3.46 114.78
CA GLU A 283 -93.98 2.69 115.10
C GLU A 283 -94.76 3.33 116.28
N LYS A 284 -96.09 3.06 116.35
CA LYS A 284 -97.02 2.98 117.52
C LYS A 284 -97.92 4.18 117.94
N GLY A 285 -99.23 3.87 117.97
CA GLY A 285 -100.04 3.78 119.21
C GLY A 285 -100.92 4.98 119.65
N PRO A 286 -102.06 4.79 120.36
CA PRO A 286 -103.34 5.43 120.01
C PRO A 286 -104.08 6.25 121.12
N GLU A 287 -105.23 6.83 120.72
CA GLU A 287 -106.43 7.30 121.49
C GLU A 287 -106.42 8.66 122.25
N THR A 288 -107.39 9.56 121.92
CA THR A 288 -108.45 10.12 122.81
C THR A 288 -109.17 11.37 122.22
N VAL A 289 -110.50 11.40 122.35
CA VAL A 289 -111.55 12.07 121.52
C VAL A 289 -111.64 13.62 121.56
N GLY A 290 -110.60 14.34 122.03
CA GLY A 290 -110.39 15.75 121.64
C GLY A 290 -109.68 15.88 120.30
N SER A 291 -109.13 14.75 119.83
CA SER A 291 -108.36 14.56 118.62
C SER A 291 -109.16 14.78 117.35
N GLU A 292 -110.49 14.63 117.28
CA GLU A 292 -111.19 14.55 115.98
C GLU A 292 -111.11 15.84 115.14
N VAL A 293 -111.18 17.02 115.75
CA VAL A 293 -111.10 18.31 115.03
C VAL A 293 -109.66 18.72 114.75
N GLU A 294 -108.74 18.48 115.69
CA GLU A 294 -107.30 18.71 115.48
C GLU A 294 -106.70 17.67 114.54
N THR A 295 -107.17 16.42 114.54
CA THR A 295 -106.85 15.37 113.56
C THR A 295 -107.50 15.65 112.22
N LEU A 296 -108.70 16.24 112.16
CA LEU A 296 -109.27 16.75 110.90
C LEU A 296 -108.46 17.92 110.36
N ASN A 297 -107.97 18.84 111.21
CA ASN A 297 -107.13 19.95 110.78
C ASN A 297 -105.70 19.50 110.42
N LEU A 298 -105.15 18.52 111.14
CA LEU A 298 -103.93 17.80 110.79
C LEU A 298 -104.13 16.97 109.51
N GLN A 299 -105.30 16.37 109.28
CA GLN A 299 -105.68 15.66 108.05
C GLN A 299 -105.80 16.64 106.90
N VAL A 300 -106.43 17.80 107.09
CA VAL A 300 -106.54 18.83 106.05
C VAL A 300 -105.16 19.41 105.72
N THR A 301 -104.31 19.65 106.72
CA THR A 301 -102.95 20.15 106.49
C THR A 301 -101.99 19.07 105.95
N THR A 302 -102.16 17.79 106.31
CA THR A 302 -101.43 16.67 105.69
C THR A 302 -101.91 16.44 104.26
N LEU A 303 -103.22 16.42 104.00
CA LEU A 303 -103.77 16.38 102.63
C LEU A 303 -103.31 17.58 101.79
N PHE A 304 -103.20 18.78 102.38
CA PHE A 304 -102.68 19.94 101.68
C PHE A 304 -101.18 19.82 101.37
N LYS A 305 -100.39 19.29 102.31
CA LYS A 305 -98.97 18.96 102.08
C LYS A 305 -98.81 17.86 101.04
N GLU A 306 -99.60 16.79 101.10
CA GLU A 306 -99.63 15.72 100.11
C GLU A 306 -100.05 16.22 98.73
N LEU A 307 -101.01 17.14 98.65
CA LEU A 307 -101.41 17.79 97.41
C LEU A 307 -100.29 18.68 96.86
N GLN A 308 -99.63 19.44 97.74
CA GLN A 308 -98.51 20.30 97.36
C GLN A 308 -97.30 19.48 96.91
N GLU A 309 -97.00 18.37 97.60
CA GLU A 309 -95.99 17.38 97.21
C GLU A 309 -96.35 16.65 95.92
N ALA A 310 -97.62 16.32 95.69
CA ALA A 310 -98.09 15.77 94.43
C ALA A 310 -97.93 16.79 93.30
N HIS A 311 -98.15 18.08 93.55
CA HIS A 311 -97.94 19.15 92.58
C HIS A 311 -96.44 19.39 92.29
N THR A 312 -95.55 19.32 93.28
CA THR A 312 -94.11 19.40 93.02
C THR A 312 -93.61 18.18 92.25
N LYS A 313 -94.06 16.98 92.62
CA LYS A 313 -93.77 15.73 91.89
C LYS A 313 -94.31 15.77 90.46
N LEU A 314 -95.50 16.37 90.24
CA LEU A 314 -96.05 16.57 88.90
C LEU A 314 -95.19 17.55 88.09
N ASN A 315 -94.79 18.68 88.65
CA ASN A 315 -93.91 19.65 87.98
C ASN A 315 -92.54 19.02 87.65
N GLU A 316 -91.98 18.22 88.54
CA GLU A 316 -90.73 17.46 88.31
C GLU A 316 -90.91 16.42 87.20
N ALA A 317 -92.04 15.72 87.17
CA ALA A 317 -92.39 14.78 86.11
C ALA A 317 -92.61 15.48 84.76
N GLU A 318 -93.21 16.67 84.73
CA GLU A 318 -93.35 17.49 83.53
C GLU A 318 -92.00 18.01 83.03
N LEU A 319 -91.12 18.45 83.93
CA LEU A 319 -89.73 18.81 83.60
C LEU A 319 -88.96 17.60 83.04
N MET A 320 -89.12 16.42 83.65
CA MET A 320 -88.54 15.18 83.14
C MET A 320 -89.11 14.82 81.76
N LYS A 321 -90.43 14.92 81.57
CA LYS A 321 -91.08 14.71 80.28
C LYS A 321 -90.53 15.66 79.23
N LYS A 322 -90.38 16.95 79.54
CA LYS A 322 -89.81 17.94 78.63
C LYS A 322 -88.35 17.63 78.26
N ARG A 323 -87.51 17.28 79.24
CA ARG A 323 -86.12 16.85 78.99
C ARG A 323 -86.04 15.57 78.15
N LEU A 324 -86.93 14.60 78.40
CA LEU A 324 -87.00 13.38 77.61
C LEU A 324 -87.46 13.68 76.18
N GLN A 325 -88.44 14.55 76.00
CA GLN A 325 -88.91 14.97 74.68
C GLN A 325 -87.82 15.73 73.90
N GLU A 326 -87.07 16.62 74.54
CA GLU A 326 -85.91 17.30 73.93
C GLU A 326 -84.80 16.30 73.55
N LYS A 327 -84.53 15.30 74.41
CA LYS A 327 -83.60 14.20 74.08
C LYS A 327 -84.09 13.36 72.91
N CYS A 328 -85.38 13.00 72.86
CA CYS A 328 -85.98 12.26 71.75
C CYS A 328 -85.85 13.06 70.45
N GLN A 329 -86.17 14.36 70.45
CA GLN A 329 -86.01 15.21 69.28
C GLN A 329 -84.54 15.37 68.87
N ALA A 330 -83.59 15.46 69.81
CA ALA A 330 -82.17 15.53 69.51
C ALA A 330 -81.65 14.21 68.89
N LEU A 331 -82.13 13.07 69.38
CA LEU A 331 -81.82 11.75 68.83
C LEU A 331 -82.45 11.54 67.45
N GLU A 332 -83.69 11.99 67.22
CA GLU A 332 -84.33 11.98 65.91
C GLU A 332 -83.55 12.82 64.89
N ARG A 333 -83.12 14.04 65.26
CA ARG A 333 -82.28 14.88 64.39
C ARG A 333 -80.95 14.19 64.07
N LYS A 334 -80.27 13.59 65.06
CA LYS A 334 -79.05 12.80 64.82
C LYS A 334 -79.30 11.60 63.91
N ASN A 335 -80.37 10.84 64.14
CA ASN A 335 -80.73 9.69 63.31
C ASN A 335 -81.18 10.08 61.89
N SER A 336 -81.69 11.29 61.70
CA SER A 336 -82.00 11.81 60.35
C SER A 336 -80.78 12.33 59.62
N ALA A 337 -79.74 12.79 60.33
CA ALA A 337 -78.48 13.25 59.75
C ALA A 337 -77.53 12.10 59.39
N THR A 338 -77.51 11.03 60.19
CA THR A 338 -76.67 9.85 59.95
C THR A 338 -76.84 9.19 58.57
N PRO A 339 -78.03 9.02 57.96
CA PRO A 339 -78.14 8.44 56.62
C PRO A 339 -77.54 9.33 55.51
N SER A 340 -77.56 10.66 55.65
CA SER A 340 -76.87 11.57 54.71
C SER A 340 -75.36 11.40 54.80
N GLU A 341 -74.82 11.38 56.03
CA GLU A 341 -73.40 11.15 56.30
C GLU A 341 -72.95 9.76 55.81
N LEU A 342 -73.82 8.74 55.94
CA LEU A 342 -73.55 7.38 55.47
C LEU A 342 -73.49 7.31 53.94
N ASN A 343 -74.37 8.05 53.25
CA ASN A 343 -74.35 8.17 51.79
C ASN A 343 -73.10 8.89 51.29
N GLU A 344 -72.72 10.02 51.90
CA GLU A 344 -71.46 10.73 51.58
C GLU A 344 -70.24 9.84 51.80
N LYS A 345 -70.22 9.07 52.90
CA LYS A 345 -69.16 8.10 53.17
C LYS A 345 -69.10 7.00 52.09
N GLN A 346 -70.24 6.52 51.62
CA GLN A 346 -70.31 5.52 50.55
C GLN A 346 -69.79 6.08 49.22
N GLU A 347 -70.12 7.33 48.89
CA GLU A 347 -69.63 8.03 47.71
C GLU A 347 -68.11 8.29 47.79
N LEU A 348 -67.59 8.69 48.96
CA LEU A 348 -66.15 8.83 49.19
C LEU A 348 -65.41 7.50 49.07
N VAL A 349 -65.99 6.40 49.54
CA VAL A 349 -65.41 5.05 49.37
C VAL A 349 -65.39 4.65 47.90
N TYR A 350 -66.47 4.90 47.16
CA TYR A 350 -66.52 4.65 45.71
C TYR A 350 -65.46 5.49 44.96
N ASN A 351 -65.35 6.78 45.29
CA ASN A 351 -64.35 7.67 44.69
C ASN A 351 -62.92 7.25 45.04
N ASN A 352 -62.64 6.84 46.28
CA ASN A 352 -61.35 6.26 46.65
C ASN A 352 -61.05 5.00 45.84
N LYS A 353 -62.01 4.08 45.72
CA LYS A 353 -61.85 2.85 44.93
C LYS A 353 -61.53 3.16 43.46
N LYS A 354 -62.20 4.17 42.89
CA LYS A 354 -61.94 4.64 41.52
C LYS A 354 -60.53 5.22 41.38
N LEU A 355 -60.10 6.05 42.32
CA LEU A 355 -58.74 6.62 42.33
C LEU A 355 -57.67 5.54 42.56
N GLU A 356 -57.91 4.56 43.43
CA GLU A 356 -57.03 3.40 43.63
C GLU A 356 -56.82 2.64 42.32
N LEU A 357 -57.89 2.35 41.57
CA LEU A 357 -57.79 1.69 40.28
C LEU A 357 -57.04 2.55 39.24
N GLN A 358 -57.26 3.87 39.25
CA GLN A 358 -56.55 4.78 38.36
C GLN A 358 -55.05 4.82 38.68
N VAL A 359 -54.68 4.89 39.97
CA VAL A 359 -53.29 4.83 40.43
C VAL A 359 -52.66 3.49 40.07
N GLU A 360 -53.38 2.38 40.25
CA GLU A 360 -52.86 1.04 39.88
C GLU A 360 -52.66 0.91 38.37
N SER A 361 -53.58 1.45 37.56
CA SER A 361 -53.44 1.52 36.10
C SER A 361 -52.20 2.32 35.69
N MET A 362 -52.03 3.54 36.23
CA MET A 362 -50.86 4.36 35.94
C MET A 362 -49.56 3.72 36.42
N ARG A 363 -49.56 3.04 37.58
CA ARG A 363 -48.41 2.27 38.06
C ARG A 363 -48.06 1.12 37.12
N SER A 364 -49.06 0.42 36.59
CA SER A 364 -48.86 -0.64 35.59
C SER A 364 -48.27 -0.09 34.30
N GLU A 365 -48.76 1.06 33.83
CA GLU A 365 -48.26 1.74 32.63
C GLU A 365 -46.80 2.20 32.81
N ILE A 366 -46.46 2.79 33.95
CA ILE A 366 -45.08 3.16 34.29
C ILE A 366 -44.17 1.92 34.31
N LYS A 367 -44.59 0.81 34.92
CA LYS A 367 -43.81 -0.44 34.93
C LYS A 367 -43.57 -0.99 33.53
N MET A 368 -44.58 -0.96 32.66
CA MET A 368 -44.47 -1.37 31.26
C MET A 368 -43.48 -0.49 30.48
N GLU A 369 -43.57 0.83 30.61
CA GLU A 369 -42.63 1.74 29.96
C GLU A 369 -41.20 1.59 30.52
N GLN A 370 -41.04 1.39 31.83
CA GLN A 370 -39.72 1.05 32.40
C GLN A 370 -39.13 -0.22 31.80
N ALA A 371 -39.92 -1.30 31.70
CA ALA A 371 -39.48 -2.54 31.08
C ALA A 371 -39.09 -2.35 29.60
N LYS A 372 -39.87 -1.55 28.85
CA LYS A 372 -39.58 -1.21 27.45
C LYS A 372 -38.30 -0.39 27.31
N THR A 373 -38.07 0.59 28.18
CA THR A 373 -36.81 1.37 28.17
C THR A 373 -35.60 0.49 28.50
N GLU A 374 -35.74 -0.49 29.39
CA GLU A 374 -34.67 -1.42 29.71
C GLU A 374 -34.39 -2.39 28.54
N GLU A 375 -35.44 -2.85 27.86
CA GLU A 375 -35.30 -3.62 26.63
C GLU A 375 -34.56 -2.83 25.54
N GLU A 376 -34.92 -1.57 25.31
CA GLU A 376 -34.22 -0.70 24.34
C GLU A 376 -32.77 -0.40 24.74
N LYS A 377 -32.48 -0.22 26.04
CA LYS A 377 -31.09 -0.13 26.54
C LYS A 377 -30.29 -1.40 26.24
N SER A 378 -30.89 -2.58 26.44
CA SER A 378 -30.22 -3.85 26.13
C SER A 378 -29.98 -4.03 24.62
N LYS A 379 -30.92 -3.60 23.77
CA LYS A 379 -30.75 -3.56 22.30
C LYS A 379 -29.65 -2.59 21.89
N LEU A 380 -29.60 -1.41 22.49
CA LEU A 380 -28.53 -0.45 22.22
C LEU A 380 -27.16 -0.99 22.64
N ALA A 381 -27.06 -1.62 23.80
CA ALA A 381 -25.81 -2.23 24.28
C ALA A 381 -25.34 -3.37 23.36
N THR A 382 -26.26 -4.23 22.90
CA THR A 382 -25.91 -5.28 21.93
C THR A 382 -25.49 -4.71 20.58
N LEU A 383 -26.15 -3.64 20.10
CA LEU A 383 -25.77 -2.94 18.87
C LEU A 383 -24.40 -2.25 18.99
N GLN A 384 -24.09 -1.65 20.14
CA GLN A 384 -22.77 -1.08 20.42
C GLN A 384 -21.68 -2.17 20.41
N LEU A 385 -21.96 -3.33 21.02
CA LEU A 385 -21.03 -4.47 21.01
C LEU A 385 -20.80 -5.01 19.59
N THR A 386 -21.84 -5.17 18.79
CA THR A 386 -21.70 -5.65 17.40
C THR A 386 -20.99 -4.62 16.52
N HIS A 387 -21.27 -3.32 16.71
CA HIS A 387 -20.56 -2.26 16.01
C HIS A 387 -19.06 -2.23 16.34
N ASN A 388 -18.72 -2.31 17.63
CA ASN A 388 -17.32 -2.38 18.06
C ASN A 388 -16.61 -3.62 17.51
N LYS A 389 -17.29 -4.78 17.48
CA LYS A 389 -16.76 -6.00 16.89
C LYS A 389 -16.53 -5.86 15.39
N LEU A 390 -17.46 -5.25 14.66
CA LEU A 390 -17.32 -5.00 13.22
C LEU A 390 -16.16 -4.04 12.93
N LEU A 391 -15.99 -2.97 13.72
CA LEU A 391 -14.84 -2.07 13.61
C LEU A 391 -13.53 -2.80 13.85
N GLN A 392 -13.48 -3.71 14.83
CA GLN A 392 -12.30 -4.53 15.09
C GLN A 392 -12.00 -5.46 13.90
N GLU A 393 -13.01 -6.13 13.34
CA GLU A 393 -12.87 -6.98 12.16
C GLU A 393 -12.39 -6.18 10.96
N TYR A 394 -12.97 -5.00 10.70
CA TYR A 394 -12.56 -4.09 9.63
C TYR A 394 -11.08 -3.68 9.79
N ASN A 395 -10.67 -3.25 10.99
CA ASN A 395 -9.29 -2.88 11.27
C ASN A 395 -8.32 -4.06 11.08
N ASN A 396 -8.73 -5.28 11.43
CA ASN A 396 -7.92 -6.48 11.22
C ASN A 396 -7.81 -6.83 9.73
N SER A 397 -8.91 -6.73 8.98
CA SER A 397 -8.91 -6.91 7.52
C SER A 397 -8.02 -5.88 6.83
N LEU A 398 -8.04 -4.62 7.27
CA LEU A 398 -7.21 -3.55 6.71
C LEU A 398 -5.72 -3.81 6.96
N LYS A 399 -5.34 -4.21 8.18
CA LYS A 399 -3.96 -4.65 8.49
C LYS A 399 -3.52 -5.84 7.64
N SER A 400 -4.40 -6.82 7.43
CA SER A 400 -4.10 -7.99 6.58
C SER A 400 -3.89 -7.60 5.12
N LEU A 401 -4.70 -6.67 4.59
CA LEU A 401 -4.54 -6.13 3.24
C LEU A 401 -3.23 -5.36 3.09
N GLU A 402 -2.86 -4.52 4.05
CA GLU A 402 -1.57 -3.81 4.03
C GLU A 402 -0.38 -4.79 4.04
N GLU A 403 -0.45 -5.84 4.86
CA GLU A 403 0.59 -6.85 4.93
C GLU A 403 0.72 -7.66 3.63
N LEU A 404 -0.40 -8.01 2.99
CA LEU A 404 -0.40 -8.67 1.69
C LEU A 404 0.16 -7.76 0.60
N LYS A 405 -0.25 -6.49 0.57
CA LYS A 405 0.25 -5.49 -0.37
C LYS A 405 1.77 -5.32 -0.25
N ARG A 406 2.29 -5.25 0.98
CA ARG A 406 3.74 -5.21 1.23
C ARG A 406 4.46 -6.48 0.74
N LYS A 407 3.91 -7.66 1.04
CA LYS A 407 4.48 -8.93 0.56
C LYS A 407 4.47 -9.03 -0.96
N GLU A 408 3.45 -8.51 -1.62
CA GLU A 408 3.35 -8.48 -3.07
C GLU A 408 4.36 -7.51 -3.68
N SER A 409 4.48 -6.28 -3.15
CA SER A 409 5.49 -5.33 -3.61
C SER A 409 6.91 -5.87 -3.42
N GLU A 410 7.23 -6.47 -2.27
CA GLU A 410 8.54 -7.10 -2.04
C GLU A 410 8.84 -8.25 -3.01
N LYS A 411 7.83 -9.06 -3.36
CA LYS A 411 7.99 -10.12 -4.37
C LYS A 411 8.22 -9.56 -5.76
N VAL A 412 7.46 -8.54 -6.15
CA VAL A 412 7.62 -7.87 -7.45
C VAL A 412 9.00 -7.24 -7.55
N ASP A 413 9.42 -6.49 -6.53
CA ASP A 413 10.76 -5.88 -6.49
C ASP A 413 11.86 -6.93 -6.58
N LYS A 414 11.72 -8.07 -5.88
CA LYS A 414 12.69 -9.17 -5.94
C LYS A 414 12.76 -9.81 -7.31
N VAL A 415 11.63 -10.04 -7.97
CA VAL A 415 11.57 -10.60 -9.34
C VAL A 415 12.19 -9.63 -10.33
N VAL A 416 11.84 -8.34 -10.26
CA VAL A 416 12.41 -7.30 -11.13
C VAL A 416 13.92 -7.17 -10.93
N LEU A 417 14.40 -7.17 -9.69
CA LEU A 417 15.83 -7.15 -9.38
C LEU A 417 16.56 -8.36 -9.95
N GLN A 418 15.96 -9.55 -9.85
CA GLN A 418 16.54 -10.77 -10.42
C GLN A 418 16.63 -10.69 -11.94
N GLU A 419 15.55 -10.28 -12.63
CA GLU A 419 15.56 -10.12 -14.09
C GLU A 419 16.58 -9.07 -14.56
N LEU A 420 16.72 -7.96 -13.83
CA LEU A 420 17.72 -6.94 -14.13
C LEU A 420 19.15 -7.47 -13.92
N SER A 421 19.39 -8.24 -12.86
CA SER A 421 20.68 -8.89 -12.61
C SER A 421 21.04 -9.88 -13.72
N GLU A 422 20.10 -10.72 -14.15
CA GLU A 422 20.31 -11.68 -15.24
C GLU A 422 20.61 -10.96 -16.57
N LYS A 423 19.88 -9.88 -16.88
CA LYS A 423 20.15 -9.04 -18.06
C LYS A 423 21.52 -8.37 -17.99
N LEU A 424 21.93 -7.90 -16.81
CA LEU A 424 23.26 -7.31 -16.60
C LEU A 424 24.36 -8.34 -16.85
N GLU A 425 24.26 -9.54 -16.27
CA GLU A 425 25.23 -10.61 -16.49
C GLU A 425 25.35 -11.00 -17.98
N LEU A 426 24.23 -11.08 -18.70
CA LEU A 426 24.23 -11.38 -20.13
C LEU A 426 24.92 -10.27 -20.93
N ALA A 427 24.65 -9.00 -20.59
CA ALA A 427 25.31 -7.86 -21.21
C ALA A 427 26.82 -7.84 -20.93
N GLU A 428 27.24 -8.15 -19.70
CA GLU A 428 28.65 -8.25 -19.31
C GLU A 428 29.36 -9.39 -20.07
N LYS A 429 28.75 -10.57 -20.17
CA LYS A 429 29.29 -11.70 -20.95
C LYS A 429 29.42 -11.35 -22.44
N ALA A 430 28.42 -10.67 -23.01
CA ALA A 430 28.46 -10.22 -24.40
C ALA A 430 29.57 -9.18 -24.62
N LEU A 431 29.74 -8.24 -23.69
CA LEU A 431 30.79 -7.22 -23.75
C LEU A 431 32.17 -7.85 -23.64
N ALA A 432 32.38 -8.81 -22.72
CA ALA A 432 33.62 -9.55 -22.61
C ALA A 432 33.95 -10.36 -23.88
N SER A 433 32.95 -11.01 -24.49
CA SER A 433 33.13 -11.71 -25.77
C SER A 433 33.50 -10.76 -26.91
N LYS A 434 32.87 -9.57 -26.97
CA LYS A 434 33.23 -8.54 -27.96
C LYS A 434 34.63 -7.97 -27.72
N GLN A 435 35.03 -7.80 -26.46
CA GLN A 435 36.38 -7.38 -26.12
C GLN A 435 37.42 -8.40 -26.60
N LEU A 436 37.17 -9.69 -26.37
CA LEU A 436 38.05 -10.76 -26.86
C LEU A 436 38.17 -10.75 -28.40
N GLN A 437 37.05 -10.63 -29.12
CA GLN A 437 37.05 -10.52 -30.58
C GLN A 437 37.85 -9.30 -31.07
N MET A 438 37.70 -8.15 -30.40
CA MET A 438 38.48 -6.96 -30.74
C MET A 438 39.98 -7.18 -30.53
N ASP A 439 40.37 -7.87 -29.47
CA ASP A 439 41.79 -8.12 -29.18
C ASP A 439 42.40 -9.16 -30.14
N GLU A 440 41.64 -10.19 -30.54
CA GLU A 440 42.01 -11.10 -31.63
C GLU A 440 42.19 -10.34 -32.95
N MET A 441 41.25 -9.48 -33.31
CA MET A 441 41.34 -8.65 -34.52
C MET A 441 42.55 -7.73 -34.48
N LYS A 442 42.82 -7.06 -33.37
CA LYS A 442 44.04 -6.23 -33.20
C LYS A 442 45.31 -7.04 -33.40
N GLN A 443 45.37 -8.27 -32.88
CA GLN A 443 46.53 -9.13 -33.07
C GLN A 443 46.70 -9.51 -34.55
N THR A 444 45.60 -9.80 -35.26
CA THR A 444 45.68 -10.09 -36.70
C THR A 444 46.12 -8.88 -37.51
N ILE A 445 45.66 -7.67 -37.16
CA ILE A 445 46.06 -6.43 -37.82
C ILE A 445 47.56 -6.20 -37.61
N ALA A 446 48.06 -6.33 -36.38
CA ALA A 446 49.49 -6.15 -36.10
C ALA A 446 50.38 -7.12 -36.89
N LYS A 447 49.96 -8.39 -37.04
CA LYS A 447 50.68 -9.36 -37.88
C LYS A 447 50.65 -8.97 -39.36
N GLN A 448 49.50 -8.53 -39.85
CA GLN A 448 49.37 -8.07 -41.24
C GLN A 448 50.21 -6.80 -41.50
N GLU A 449 50.33 -5.91 -40.53
CA GLU A 449 51.21 -4.74 -40.61
C GLU A 449 52.69 -5.16 -40.73
N GLU A 450 53.15 -6.13 -39.92
CA GLU A 450 54.48 -6.71 -40.03
C GLU A 450 54.72 -7.37 -41.40
N ASP A 451 53.78 -8.19 -41.88
CA ASP A 451 53.87 -8.81 -43.20
C ASP A 451 53.92 -7.76 -44.32
N LEU A 452 53.15 -6.67 -44.21
CA LEU A 452 53.20 -5.57 -45.17
C LEU A 452 54.57 -4.87 -45.16
N GLU A 453 55.16 -4.65 -43.98
CA GLU A 453 56.53 -4.12 -43.87
C GLU A 453 57.53 -5.03 -44.59
N THR A 454 57.49 -6.36 -44.37
CA THR A 454 58.37 -7.29 -45.08
C THR A 454 58.17 -7.25 -46.61
N MET A 455 56.92 -7.15 -47.07
CA MET A 455 56.61 -7.04 -48.50
C MET A 455 57.19 -5.75 -49.10
N THR A 456 57.16 -4.63 -48.37
CA THR A 456 57.76 -3.38 -48.86
C THR A 456 59.27 -3.50 -49.03
N ILE A 457 59.96 -4.18 -48.11
CA ILE A 457 61.40 -4.43 -48.19
C ILE A 457 61.72 -5.32 -49.39
N LEU A 458 60.98 -6.42 -49.58
CA LEU A 458 61.18 -7.33 -50.72
C LEU A 458 60.91 -6.63 -52.06
N ARG A 459 59.93 -5.74 -52.13
CA ARG A 459 59.66 -4.94 -53.33
C ARG A 459 60.82 -4.00 -53.63
N ALA A 460 61.33 -3.28 -52.62
CA ALA A 460 62.49 -2.42 -52.78
C ALA A 460 63.74 -3.23 -53.22
N GLN A 461 63.95 -4.42 -52.65
CA GLN A 461 65.03 -5.31 -53.04
C GLN A 461 64.91 -5.75 -54.53
N MET A 462 63.70 -6.11 -54.97
CA MET A 462 63.44 -6.44 -56.38
C MET A 462 63.75 -5.26 -57.31
N GLU A 463 63.31 -4.04 -56.95
CA GLU A 463 63.56 -2.83 -57.74
C GLU A 463 65.06 -2.52 -57.87
N VAL A 464 65.82 -2.67 -56.78
CA VAL A 464 67.28 -2.51 -56.79
C VAL A 464 67.92 -3.56 -57.69
N TYR A 465 67.56 -4.85 -57.57
CA TYR A 465 68.12 -5.88 -58.44
C TYR A 465 67.77 -5.69 -59.92
N CYS A 466 66.54 -5.27 -60.23
CA CYS A 466 66.15 -4.94 -61.60
C CYS A 466 66.99 -3.77 -62.13
N SER A 467 67.16 -2.71 -61.34
CA SER A 467 68.00 -1.56 -61.70
C SER A 467 69.46 -1.97 -61.93
N ASP A 468 70.05 -2.74 -61.01
CA ASP A 468 71.42 -3.24 -61.10
C ASP A 468 71.61 -4.13 -62.34
N PHE A 469 70.66 -5.02 -62.63
CA PHE A 469 70.69 -5.85 -63.82
C PHE A 469 70.66 -5.03 -65.11
N HIS A 470 69.80 -4.00 -65.19
CA HIS A 470 69.75 -3.11 -66.34
C HIS A 470 71.02 -2.27 -66.49
N ALA A 471 71.56 -1.74 -65.38
CA ALA A 471 72.82 -1.00 -65.38
C ALA A 471 74.00 -1.86 -65.84
N GLU A 472 74.10 -3.08 -65.32
CA GLU A 472 75.12 -4.06 -65.70
C GLU A 472 75.01 -4.47 -67.17
N ARG A 473 73.77 -4.66 -67.66
CA ARG A 473 73.53 -4.93 -69.08
C ARG A 473 73.98 -3.77 -69.97
N ALA A 474 73.59 -2.54 -69.62
CA ALA A 474 74.00 -1.35 -70.36
C ALA A 474 75.53 -1.16 -70.34
N ALA A 475 76.18 -1.43 -69.21
CA ALA A 475 77.64 -1.42 -69.10
C ALA A 475 78.29 -2.48 -70.00
N ARG A 476 77.74 -3.72 -70.03
CA ARG A 476 78.21 -4.77 -70.95
C ARG A 476 78.01 -4.40 -72.40
N GLU A 477 76.86 -3.86 -72.78
CA GLU A 477 76.59 -3.41 -74.15
C GLU A 477 77.59 -2.32 -74.57
N LYS A 478 77.87 -1.35 -73.69
CA LYS A 478 78.90 -0.33 -73.94
C LYS A 478 80.30 -0.93 -74.10
N ILE A 479 80.70 -1.88 -73.25
CA ILE A 479 81.98 -2.59 -73.40
C ILE A 479 82.02 -3.38 -74.72
N HIS A 480 80.90 -3.99 -75.12
CA HIS A 480 80.79 -4.68 -76.40
C HIS A 480 80.92 -3.73 -77.59
N GLU A 481 80.29 -2.56 -77.54
CA GLU A 481 80.42 -1.50 -78.56
C GLU A 481 81.87 -1.01 -78.66
N GLU A 482 82.52 -0.71 -77.54
CA GLU A 482 83.94 -0.30 -77.49
C GLU A 482 84.85 -1.40 -78.05
N LYS A 483 84.59 -2.67 -77.71
CA LYS A 483 85.31 -3.82 -78.24
C LYS A 483 85.15 -3.97 -79.76
N GLU A 484 83.94 -3.75 -80.28
CA GLU A 484 83.66 -3.77 -81.73
C GLU A 484 84.38 -2.62 -82.44
N GLN A 485 84.37 -1.42 -81.87
CA GLN A 485 85.11 -0.27 -82.41
C GLN A 485 86.62 -0.55 -82.46
N LEU A 486 87.20 -1.11 -81.40
CA LEU A 486 88.61 -1.50 -81.38
C LEU A 486 88.92 -2.63 -82.37
N ALA A 487 88.03 -3.60 -82.54
CA ALA A 487 88.19 -4.67 -83.53
C ALA A 487 88.17 -4.13 -84.97
N LEU A 488 87.30 -3.15 -85.27
CA LEU A 488 87.28 -2.45 -86.56
C LEU A 488 88.57 -1.65 -86.78
N GLN A 489 89.05 -0.93 -85.78
CA GLN A 489 90.34 -0.21 -85.85
C GLN A 489 91.50 -1.16 -86.12
N LEU A 490 91.56 -2.30 -85.40
CA LEU A 490 92.55 -3.35 -85.64
C LEU A 490 92.46 -3.93 -87.05
N ALA A 491 91.25 -4.16 -87.57
CA ALA A 491 91.06 -4.67 -88.94
C ALA A 491 91.55 -3.66 -90.00
N ILE A 492 91.33 -2.36 -89.79
CA ILE A 492 91.84 -1.29 -90.66
C ILE A 492 93.37 -1.27 -90.62
N LEU A 493 93.97 -1.22 -89.43
CA LEU A 493 95.43 -1.21 -89.26
C LEU A 493 96.08 -2.46 -89.86
N LEU A 494 95.48 -3.64 -89.70
CA LEU A 494 95.95 -4.88 -90.34
C LEU A 494 95.85 -4.79 -91.86
N LYS A 495 94.78 -4.23 -92.42
CA LYS A 495 94.62 -4.02 -93.87
C LYS A 495 95.65 -3.03 -94.40
N GLU A 496 95.89 -1.93 -93.69
CA GLU A 496 96.92 -0.96 -94.01
C GLU A 496 98.31 -1.60 -93.95
N ASN A 497 98.63 -2.35 -92.89
CA ASN A 497 99.91 -3.07 -92.75
C ASN A 497 100.11 -4.08 -93.89
N ASN A 498 99.07 -4.86 -94.24
CA ASN A 498 99.11 -5.76 -95.40
C ASN A 498 99.27 -4.99 -96.73
N ALA A 499 98.70 -3.79 -96.87
CA ALA A 499 98.85 -2.95 -98.06
C ALA A 499 100.23 -2.28 -98.13
N PHE A 500 100.87 -1.97 -97.00
CA PHE A 500 102.27 -1.52 -96.93
C PHE A 500 103.25 -2.64 -97.23
N GLU A 501 102.94 -3.85 -96.75
CA GLU A 501 103.64 -5.07 -97.16
C GLU A 501 103.52 -5.24 -98.67
N ASP A 502 102.31 -5.30 -99.25
CA ASP A 502 102.10 -5.53 -100.70
C ASP A 502 102.50 -4.33 -101.59
N GLY A 503 102.50 -3.11 -101.04
CA GLY A 503 102.82 -1.86 -101.74
C GLY A 503 104.33 -1.62 -101.85
N GLY A 504 104.98 -2.26 -102.83
CA GLY A 504 106.35 -1.95 -103.27
C GLY A 504 107.50 -2.30 -102.30
N SER A 505 107.24 -2.35 -101.00
CA SER A 505 108.24 -2.69 -99.98
C SER A 505 108.52 -4.21 -99.96
N ARG A 506 107.50 -5.07 -100.05
CA ARG A 506 107.72 -6.53 -100.25
C ARG A 506 108.37 -6.86 -101.57
N GLN A 507 108.10 -6.13 -102.63
CA GLN A 507 108.71 -6.41 -103.94
C GLN A 507 110.20 -6.06 -103.93
N SER A 508 110.59 -4.96 -103.27
CA SER A 508 112.00 -4.63 -103.02
C SER A 508 112.68 -5.61 -102.06
N LEU A 509 111.98 -6.11 -101.04
CA LEU A 509 112.53 -7.04 -100.03
C LEU A 509 112.60 -8.49 -100.56
N MET A 510 111.63 -8.92 -101.37
CA MET A 510 111.68 -10.15 -102.16
C MET A 510 112.77 -10.10 -103.24
N GLU A 511 113.05 -8.93 -103.85
CA GLU A 511 114.16 -8.78 -104.80
C GLU A 511 115.53 -8.87 -104.09
N MET A 512 115.67 -8.31 -102.88
CA MET A 512 116.87 -8.50 -102.04
C MET A 512 117.02 -9.94 -101.53
N GLN A 513 115.93 -10.64 -101.22
CA GLN A 513 115.96 -12.08 -100.92
C GLN A 513 116.22 -12.94 -102.16
N SER A 514 115.80 -12.51 -103.36
CA SER A 514 116.00 -13.26 -104.61
C SER A 514 117.46 -13.30 -105.09
N ARG A 515 118.31 -12.36 -104.66
CA ARG A 515 119.76 -12.41 -104.90
C ARG A 515 120.52 -13.32 -103.91
N HIS A 516 119.85 -13.80 -102.86
CA HIS A 516 120.40 -14.72 -101.85
C HIS A 516 119.48 -15.92 -101.55
N GLY A 517 118.69 -16.36 -102.53
CA GLY A 517 117.77 -17.49 -102.38
C GLY A 517 118.42 -18.84 -102.67
N ALA A 518 119.06 -19.46 -101.68
CA ALA A 518 119.46 -20.86 -101.72
C ALA A 518 118.93 -21.62 -100.50
N ARG A 519 117.89 -22.44 -100.74
CA ARG A 519 117.57 -23.73 -100.08
C ARG A 519 117.22 -23.67 -98.58
N THR A 520 116.21 -24.36 -98.04
CA THR A 520 115.28 -25.40 -98.51
C THR A 520 114.19 -25.53 -97.45
N SER A 521 112.96 -25.69 -97.93
CA SER A 521 111.82 -26.45 -97.40
C SER A 521 112.08 -27.43 -96.24
N ASP A 522 111.15 -27.52 -95.29
CA ASP A 522 110.14 -28.59 -95.38
C ASP A 522 108.80 -28.23 -94.69
N PRO A 523 107.66 -28.44 -95.39
CA PRO A 523 106.32 -28.27 -94.85
C PRO A 523 105.70 -29.62 -94.48
N ASP A 524 105.05 -29.73 -93.32
CA ASP A 524 103.99 -30.73 -93.19
C ASP A 524 102.87 -30.29 -92.23
N GLN A 525 101.71 -30.10 -92.85
CA GLN A 525 100.38 -30.47 -92.39
C GLN A 525 99.74 -29.66 -91.25
N GLN A 526 99.05 -28.62 -91.71
CA GLN A 526 97.89 -28.03 -91.07
C GLN A 526 96.62 -28.76 -91.57
N ALA A 527 95.79 -29.25 -90.64
CA ALA A 527 94.32 -29.21 -90.65
C ALA A 527 93.73 -30.42 -89.91
N TYR A 528 93.03 -30.20 -88.79
CA TYR A 528 91.59 -30.45 -88.71
C TYR A 528 91.00 -29.83 -87.43
N LEU A 529 89.86 -29.20 -87.65
CA LEU A 529 89.00 -28.46 -86.74
C LEU A 529 88.20 -29.36 -85.78
N VAL A 530 88.08 -28.92 -84.51
CA VAL A 530 86.84 -28.88 -83.65
C VAL A 530 86.30 -30.27 -83.19
N GLN A 531 85.99 -30.59 -81.91
CA GLN A 531 84.94 -29.99 -81.05
C GLN A 531 84.94 -30.57 -79.60
N ARG A 532 84.72 -29.67 -78.62
CA ARG A 532 83.84 -29.80 -77.41
C ARG A 532 84.00 -30.98 -76.42
N GLY A 533 84.27 -30.62 -75.16
CA GLY A 533 83.59 -31.22 -73.99
C GLY A 533 84.42 -31.32 -72.71
N ALA A 534 83.98 -30.57 -71.67
CA ALA A 534 84.26 -30.75 -70.23
C ALA A 534 85.74 -30.62 -69.79
N GLU A 535 86.15 -29.91 -68.75
CA GLU A 535 85.59 -29.92 -67.40
C GLU A 535 85.84 -28.56 -66.71
N ASP A 536 84.73 -27.96 -66.30
CA ASP A 536 84.64 -26.91 -65.31
C ASP A 536 84.96 -27.53 -63.93
N ARG A 537 86.22 -27.44 -63.50
CA ARG A 537 86.64 -27.97 -62.18
C ARG A 537 87.67 -27.12 -61.44
N ASN A 538 87.93 -25.89 -61.90
CA ASN A 538 89.01 -25.07 -61.32
C ASN A 538 88.61 -23.64 -60.91
N TRP A 539 87.32 -23.39 -60.67
CA TRP A 539 86.86 -22.11 -60.10
C TRP A 539 86.16 -22.23 -58.74
N ARG A 540 85.76 -23.44 -58.30
CA ARG A 540 85.15 -23.65 -56.97
C ARG A 540 86.14 -23.84 -55.81
N GLN A 541 87.43 -24.08 -56.08
CA GLN A 541 88.42 -24.38 -55.03
C GLN A 541 89.20 -23.17 -54.51
N GLN A 542 89.09 -22.00 -55.16
CA GLN A 542 89.82 -20.79 -54.74
C GLN A 542 88.99 -19.84 -53.86
N GLN A 543 87.70 -20.14 -53.63
CA GLN A 543 86.80 -19.35 -52.79
C GLN A 543 86.56 -19.97 -51.39
N GLN A 544 87.13 -21.14 -51.08
CA GLN A 544 87.03 -21.82 -49.77
C GLN A 544 88.23 -21.59 -48.84
N ARG A 545 89.10 -20.61 -49.12
CA ARG A 545 90.28 -20.32 -48.29
C ARG A 545 90.24 -19.00 -47.49
N ASN A 546 89.05 -18.42 -47.31
CA ASN A 546 88.81 -17.32 -46.37
C ASN A 546 87.45 -17.50 -45.69
N ILE A 547 87.33 -18.50 -44.82
CA ILE A 547 86.27 -18.52 -43.80
C ILE A 547 86.96 -17.98 -42.53
N PRO A 548 86.52 -16.86 -41.95
CA PRO A 548 87.04 -16.39 -40.68
C PRO A 548 86.87 -17.51 -39.63
N ILE A 549 87.97 -17.98 -39.05
CA ILE A 549 87.92 -18.95 -37.96
C ILE A 549 87.47 -18.18 -36.72
N HIS A 550 86.22 -18.39 -36.30
CA HIS A 550 85.65 -17.76 -35.11
C HIS A 550 86.01 -18.58 -33.88
N SER A 551 87.10 -18.24 -33.22
CA SER A 551 87.59 -18.93 -32.02
C SER A 551 87.51 -18.06 -30.76
N CYS A 552 87.06 -18.66 -29.66
CA CYS A 552 86.98 -17.99 -28.36
C CYS A 552 88.40 -17.73 -27.80
N PRO A 553 88.76 -16.50 -27.45
CA PRO A 553 90.11 -16.19 -26.97
C PRO A 553 90.41 -16.71 -25.56
N LYS A 554 89.41 -17.16 -24.79
CA LYS A 554 89.59 -17.69 -23.43
C LYS A 554 89.86 -19.21 -23.41
N CYS A 555 89.13 -19.99 -24.21
CA CYS A 555 89.21 -21.47 -24.22
C CYS A 555 89.72 -22.07 -25.55
N GLY A 556 89.81 -21.28 -26.62
CA GLY A 556 90.32 -21.73 -27.92
C GLY A 556 89.33 -22.56 -28.76
N GLU A 557 88.07 -22.67 -28.34
CA GLU A 557 87.04 -23.44 -29.05
C GLU A 557 86.64 -22.74 -30.37
N VAL A 558 86.60 -23.50 -31.46
CA VAL A 558 86.28 -23.01 -32.82
C VAL A 558 84.80 -23.22 -33.09
N LEU A 559 84.10 -22.13 -33.38
CA LEU A 559 82.66 -22.11 -33.58
C LEU A 559 82.30 -21.78 -35.03
N PRO A 560 81.18 -22.31 -35.55
CA PRO A 560 80.86 -22.30 -36.97
C PRO A 560 80.49 -20.91 -37.52
N ASP A 561 80.05 -19.98 -36.66
CA ASP A 561 79.63 -18.62 -37.03
C ASP A 561 79.83 -17.64 -35.85
N ILE A 562 79.72 -16.34 -36.14
CA ILE A 562 80.01 -15.28 -35.17
C ILE A 562 78.92 -15.13 -34.09
N ASP A 563 77.66 -15.44 -34.38
CA ASP A 563 76.57 -15.32 -33.41
C ASP A 563 76.71 -16.42 -32.34
N THR A 564 77.06 -17.63 -32.77
CA THR A 564 77.42 -18.74 -31.88
C THR A 564 78.65 -18.42 -31.04
N LEU A 565 79.67 -17.74 -31.61
CA LEU A 565 80.82 -17.24 -30.86
C LEU A 565 80.42 -16.16 -29.83
N GLN A 566 79.49 -15.28 -30.17
CA GLN A 566 79.09 -14.15 -29.32
C GLN A 566 78.27 -14.62 -28.11
N ILE A 567 77.40 -15.62 -28.29
CA ILE A 567 76.70 -16.32 -27.21
C ILE A 567 77.72 -17.06 -26.31
N HIS A 568 78.60 -17.85 -26.92
CA HIS A 568 79.62 -18.60 -26.18
C HIS A 568 80.56 -17.69 -25.39
N VAL A 569 81.01 -16.56 -25.93
CA VAL A 569 81.88 -15.61 -25.24
C VAL A 569 81.16 -14.97 -24.04
N MET A 570 79.84 -14.72 -24.13
CA MET A 570 79.04 -14.21 -23.01
C MET A 570 78.99 -15.21 -21.85
N ASP A 571 78.82 -16.50 -22.15
CA ASP A 571 78.80 -17.58 -21.15
C ASP A 571 80.22 -17.93 -20.65
N CYS A 572 81.24 -17.80 -21.50
CA CYS A 572 82.62 -18.17 -21.20
C CYS A 572 83.36 -17.07 -20.42
N ILE A 573 82.87 -15.82 -20.36
CA ILE A 573 83.52 -14.72 -19.60
C ILE A 573 83.16 -14.75 -18.10
N ILE A 574 82.07 -15.39 -17.70
CA ILE A 574 81.79 -15.75 -16.30
C ILE A 574 82.83 -16.79 -15.83
#